data_AF-A0A2D6JSW3-F1
#
_entry.id   AF-A0A2D6JSW3-F1
#
_cell.length_a   1.000
_cell.length_b   1.000
_cell.length_c   1.000
_cell.angle_alpha   90.00
_cell.angle_beta   90.00
_cell.angle_gamma   90.00
#
_symmetry.space_group_name_H-M   'P 1'
#
loop_
_entity.id
_entity.type
_entity.pdbx_description
1 polymer ?
#
loop_
_entity_poly.entity_id
_entity_poly.type
_entity_poly.pdbx_seq_one_letter_code
_entity_poly.pdbx_strand_id
1 'polypeptide(L)'
;MKIVWSPTAIEDLKHLRAYIEQHNPRAAAKVASAILRRVESLNDFPGQGRPGRLPHTRELIIPDTPFLVVYKAVGETIQIIVVLHAARKWPQ
;
A
#
# COMPACT_ATOMS: atom_id res chain seq x y z
N MET A 1 -11.60 -12.63 -2.17
CA MET A 1 -10.13 -12.80 -2.09
C MET A 1 -9.69 -12.70 -0.63
N LYS A 2 -8.59 -13.35 -0.25
CA LYS A 2 -7.95 -13.21 1.06
C LYS A 2 -6.81 -12.19 0.95
N ILE A 3 -6.80 -11.16 1.79
CA ILE A 3 -5.70 -10.18 1.84
C ILE A 3 -4.70 -10.61 2.91
N VAL A 4 -3.42 -10.71 2.54
CA VAL A 4 -2.32 -11.04 3.44
C VAL A 4 -1.27 -9.95 3.35
N TRP A 5 -0.90 -9.41 4.51
CA TRP A 5 0.13 -8.38 4.62
C TRP A 5 1.48 -9.02 4.95
N SER A 6 2.52 -8.64 4.21
CA SER A 6 3.89 -8.99 4.59
C SER A 6 4.28 -8.28 5.89
N PRO A 7 5.24 -8.82 6.66
CA PRO A 7 5.82 -8.11 7.80
C PRO A 7 6.37 -6.74 7.43
N THR A 8 6.99 -6.61 6.25
CA THR A 8 7.53 -5.34 5.73
C THR A 8 6.42 -4.31 5.53
N ALA A 9 5.31 -4.68 4.89
CA ALA A 9 4.20 -3.76 4.65
C ALA A 9 3.55 -3.29 5.95
N ILE A 10 3.49 -4.16 6.97
CA ILE A 10 3.01 -3.78 8.31
C ILE A 10 3.96 -2.73 8.92
N GLU A 11 5.26 -2.94 8.81
CA GLU A 11 6.25 -2.01 9.36
C GLU A 11 6.26 -0.67 8.61
N ASP A 12 6.12 -0.69 7.28
CA ASP A 12 5.96 0.52 6.47
C ASP A 12 4.77 1.36 6.94
N LEU A 13 3.62 0.73 7.21
CA LEU A 13 2.43 1.42 7.69
C LEU A 13 2.65 2.05 9.07
N LYS A 14 3.35 1.36 9.98
CA LYS A 14 3.69 1.91 11.30
C LYS A 14 4.61 3.11 11.16
N HIS A 15 5.69 2.99 10.38
CA HIS A 15 6.65 4.07 10.15
C HIS A 15 6.00 5.28 9.48
N LEU A 16 5.19 5.04 8.44
CA LEU A 16 4.41 6.06 7.75
C LEU A 16 3.51 6.81 8.74
N ARG A 17 2.74 6.07 9.54
CA ARG A 17 1.84 6.66 10.52
C ARG A 17 2.61 7.51 11.52
N ALA A 18 3.63 6.94 12.16
CA ALA A 18 4.43 7.62 13.17
C ALA A 18 5.08 8.89 12.62
N TYR A 19 5.62 8.83 11.40
CA TYR A 19 6.24 9.99 10.74
C TYR A 19 5.23 11.11 10.47
N ILE A 20 4.06 10.80 9.92
CA ILE A 20 3.04 11.82 9.63
C ILE A 20 2.43 12.35 10.93
N GLU A 21 2.22 11.49 11.93
CA GLU A 21 1.59 11.83 13.21
C GLU A 21 2.40 12.87 14.02
N GLN A 22 3.73 12.85 13.90
CA GLN A 22 4.60 13.88 14.49
C GLN A 22 4.33 15.30 13.98
N HIS A 23 3.81 15.44 12.75
CA HIS A 23 3.55 16.74 12.12
C HIS A 23 2.06 17.06 12.03
N ASN A 24 1.22 16.06 11.76
CA ASN A 24 -0.21 16.21 11.56
C ASN A 24 -0.96 14.88 11.84
N PRO A 25 -1.42 14.66 13.08
CA PRO A 25 -2.16 13.45 13.47
C PRO A 25 -3.41 13.19 12.62
N ARG A 26 -4.12 14.25 12.21
CA ARG A 26 -5.31 14.13 11.37
C ARG A 26 -4.96 13.64 9.97
N ALA A 27 -3.82 14.07 9.42
CA ALA A 27 -3.33 13.57 8.13
C ALA A 27 -2.91 12.10 8.24
N ALA A 28 -2.28 11.68 9.34
CA ALA A 28 -1.86 10.30 9.54
C ALA A 28 -3.06 9.34 9.48
N ALA A 29 -4.15 9.67 10.19
CA ALA A 29 -5.39 8.90 10.15
C ALA A 29 -6.00 8.86 8.74
N LYS A 30 -6.06 10.01 8.04
CA LYS A 30 -6.60 10.08 6.68
C LYS A 30 -5.83 9.20 5.69
N VAL A 31 -4.50 9.24 5.73
CA VAL A 31 -3.64 8.46 4.84
C VAL A 31 -3.78 6.96 5.14
N ALA A 32 -3.75 6.56 6.41
CA ALA A 32 -3.95 5.16 6.80
C ALA A 32 -5.30 4.63 6.30
N SER A 33 -6.38 5.38 6.51
CA SER A 33 -7.70 4.98 6.02
C SER A 33 -7.79 4.95 4.49
N ALA A 34 -7.11 5.85 3.78
CA ALA A 34 -7.07 5.83 2.31
C ALA A 34 -6.37 4.58 1.78
N ILE A 35 -5.25 4.19 2.39
CA ILE A 35 -4.52 2.96 2.03
C ILE A 35 -5.40 1.72 2.27
N LEU A 36 -5.98 1.60 3.46
CA LEU A 36 -6.81 0.44 3.83
C LEU A 36 -8.00 0.27 2.88
N ARG A 37 -8.78 1.33 2.63
CA ARG A 37 -9.93 1.28 1.70
C ARG A 37 -9.50 0.86 0.30
N ARG A 38 -8.34 1.35 -0.17
CA ARG A 38 -7.86 0.98 -1.50
C ARG A 38 -7.44 -0.48 -1.56
N VAL A 39 -6.77 -0.98 -0.53
CA VAL A 39 -6.39 -2.39 -0.42
C VAL A 39 -7.62 -3.29 -0.34
N GLU A 40 -8.64 -2.91 0.44
CA GLU A 40 -9.91 -3.64 0.54
C GLU A 40 -10.60 -3.79 -0.82
N SER A 41 -10.56 -2.75 -1.67
CA SER A 41 -11.16 -2.80 -3.02
C SER A 41 -10.52 -3.83 -3.96
N LEU A 42 -9.34 -4.37 -3.61
CA LEU A 42 -8.72 -5.47 -4.36
C LEU A 42 -9.48 -6.80 -4.23
N ASN A 43 -10.37 -6.93 -3.24
CA ASN A 43 -11.23 -8.11 -3.13
C ASN A 43 -12.16 -8.26 -4.32
N ASP A 44 -12.71 -7.14 -4.79
CA ASP A 44 -13.64 -7.11 -5.92
C ASP A 44 -12.89 -6.96 -7.24
N PHE A 45 -11.75 -6.26 -7.22
CA PHE A 45 -11.01 -5.92 -8.43
C PHE A 45 -9.50 -6.19 -8.25
N PRO A 46 -9.08 -7.46 -8.25
CA PRO A 46 -7.68 -7.85 -8.07
C PRO A 46 -6.76 -7.33 -9.20
N GLY A 47 -7.34 -6.93 -10.33
CA GLY A 47 -6.68 -6.29 -11.47
C GLY A 47 -6.55 -4.76 -11.39
N GLN A 48 -6.71 -4.10 -10.24
CA GLN A 48 -6.53 -2.65 -10.11
C GLN A 48 -5.10 -2.16 -9.89
N GLY A 49 -4.76 -1.02 -10.50
CA GLY A 49 -3.39 -0.48 -10.47
C GLY A 49 -2.60 -0.88 -11.72
N ARG A 50 -1.39 -0.34 -11.81
CA ARG A 50 -0.52 -0.52 -12.99
C ARG A 50 0.42 -1.72 -12.81
N PRO A 51 0.97 -2.29 -13.89
CA PRO A 51 2.08 -3.24 -13.78
C PRO A 51 3.20 -2.67 -12.90
N GLY A 52 3.65 -3.48 -11.94
CA GLY A 52 4.73 -3.09 -11.05
C GLY A 52 6.11 -3.31 -11.66
N ARG A 53 7.13 -2.71 -11.03
CA ARG A 53 8.53 -2.82 -11.49
C ARG A 53 9.11 -4.23 -11.36
N LEU A 54 8.60 -5.04 -10.43
CA LEU A 54 9.00 -6.43 -10.27
C LEU A 54 8.04 -7.36 -11.02
N PRO A 55 8.52 -8.49 -11.56
CA PRO A 55 7.65 -9.47 -12.20
C PRO A 55 6.47 -9.88 -11.33
N HIS A 56 5.31 -9.99 -11.98
CA HIS A 56 4.03 -10.39 -11.36
C HIS A 56 3.53 -9.47 -10.23
N THR A 57 4.14 -8.31 -10.02
CA THR A 57 3.64 -7.30 -9.08
C THR A 57 2.78 -6.25 -9.77
N ARG A 58 1.95 -5.58 -8.97
CA ARG A 58 1.12 -4.46 -9.39
C ARG A 58 1.29 -3.33 -8.38
N GLU A 59 1.26 -2.10 -8.89
CA GLU A 59 1.35 -0.89 -8.09
C GLU A 59 -0.04 -0.24 -8.01
N LEU A 60 -0.62 -0.30 -6.82
CA LEU A 60 -1.88 0.32 -6.48
C LEU A 60 -1.62 1.75 -5.99
N ILE A 61 -1.94 2.73 -6.84
CA ILE A 61 -1.82 4.14 -6.49
C ILE A 61 -2.91 4.51 -5.47
N ILE A 62 -2.52 5.24 -4.42
CA ILE A 62 -3.44 5.77 -3.40
C ILE A 62 -3.71 7.24 -3.72
N PRO A 63 -4.88 7.57 -4.29
CA PRO A 63 -5.20 8.94 -4.70
C PRO A 63 -5.09 9.94 -3.55
N ASP A 64 -4.75 11.18 -3.88
CA ASP A 64 -4.61 12.30 -2.93
C ASP A 64 -3.58 12.07 -1.81
N THR A 65 -2.70 11.09 -2.00
CA THR A 65 -1.58 10.82 -1.09
C THR A 65 -0.31 10.56 -1.89
N PRO A 66 0.87 10.79 -1.33
CA PRO A 66 2.12 10.47 -2.00
C PRO A 66 2.49 8.99 -1.84
N PHE A 67 1.53 8.08 -1.66
CA PHE A 67 1.78 6.66 -1.38
C PHE A 67 1.25 5.73 -2.47
N LEU A 68 1.89 4.56 -2.59
CA LEU A 68 1.42 3.44 -3.39
C LEU A 68 1.65 2.13 -2.63
N VAL A 69 0.84 1.12 -2.96
CA VAL A 69 0.97 -0.23 -2.42
C VAL A 69 1.42 -1.18 -3.51
N VAL A 70 2.49 -1.93 -3.27
CA VAL A 70 2.92 -3.00 -4.18
C VAL A 70 2.30 -4.30 -3.71
N TYR A 71 1.65 -5.02 -4.62
CA TYR A 71 0.99 -6.28 -4.30
C TYR A 71 1.10 -7.31 -5.43
N LYS A 72 0.77 -8.57 -5.10
CA LYS A 72 0.57 -9.66 -6.06
C LYS A 72 -0.82 -10.26 -5.88
N ALA A 73 -1.48 -10.62 -6.96
CA ALA A 73 -2.67 -11.45 -6.95
C ALA A 73 -2.28 -12.88 -7.34
N VAL A 74 -2.46 -13.84 -6.44
CA VAL A 74 -2.09 -15.25 -6.64
C VAL A 74 -3.27 -16.12 -6.24
N GLY A 75 -3.92 -16.75 -7.21
CA GLY A 75 -5.18 -17.47 -6.98
C GLY A 75 -6.20 -16.56 -6.31
N GLU A 76 -6.72 -16.98 -5.16
CA GLU A 76 -7.67 -16.17 -4.37
C GLU A 76 -7.01 -15.25 -3.34
N THR A 77 -5.69 -15.12 -3.34
CA THR A 77 -4.94 -14.34 -2.35
C THR A 77 -4.35 -13.07 -2.95
N ILE A 78 -4.56 -11.95 -2.27
CA ILE A 78 -3.85 -10.69 -2.48
C ILE A 78 -2.72 -10.61 -1.44
N GLN A 79 -1.48 -10.57 -1.91
CA GLN A 79 -0.30 -10.42 -1.06
C GLN A 79 0.18 -8.99 -1.13
N ILE A 80 0.01 -8.23 -0.04
CA ILE A 80 0.55 -6.88 0.10
C ILE A 80 2.02 -6.98 0.50
N ILE A 81 2.90 -6.50 -0.37
CA ILE A 81 4.36 -6.69 -0.24
C ILE A 81 5.00 -5.53 0.52
N VAL A 82 4.71 -4.30 0.13
CA VAL A 82 5.35 -3.09 0.66
C VAL A 82 4.46 -1.88 0.44
N VAL A 83 4.52 -0.89 1.34
CA VAL A 83 3.88 0.41 1.18
C VAL A 83 4.96 1.47 0.97
N LEU A 84 4.90 2.16 -0.16
CA LEU A 84 5.97 3.06 -0.60
C LEU A 84 5.49 4.49 -0.69
N HIS A 85 6.34 5.43 -0.30
CA HIS A 85 6.16 6.84 -0.65
C HIS A 85 6.63 7.05 -2.09
N ALA A 86 5.72 7.37 -3.00
CA ALA A 86 5.95 7.48 -4.44
C ALA A 86 7.04 8.48 -4.82
N ALA A 87 7.23 9.55 -4.02
CA ALA A 87 8.30 10.53 -4.23
C ALA A 87 9.64 10.18 -3.56
N ARG A 88 9.70 9.14 -2.70
CA ARG A 88 10.98 8.68 -2.12
C ARG A 88 11.56 7.62 -3.04
N LYS A 89 12.88 7.66 -3.26
CA LYS A 89 13.59 6.56 -3.92
C LYS A 89 13.37 5.27 -3.12
N TRP A 90 13.25 4.15 -3.83
CA TRP A 90 13.26 2.81 -3.22
C TRP A 90 14.43 2.72 -2.23
N PRO A 91 14.24 2.17 -1.01
CA PRO A 91 15.38 1.81 -0.19
C PRO A 91 16.27 0.85 -1.00
N GLN A 92 17.58 1.11 -1.00
CA GLN A 92 18.59 0.23 -1.61
C GLN A 92 18.70 -1.08 -0.83
#